data_AF-A0A969BPE2-F1
#
_entry.id   AF-A0A969BPE2-F1
#
_cell.length_a   1.000
_cell.length_b   1.000
_cell.length_c   1.000
_cell.angle_alpha   90.00
_cell.angle_beta   90.00
_cell.angle_gamma   90.00
#
_symmetry.space_group_name_H-M   'P 1'
#
loop_
_entity.id
_entity.type
_entity.pdbx_description
1 polymer ?
#
loop_
_entity_poly.entity_id
_entity_poly.type
_entity_poly.pdbx_seq_one_letter_code
_entity_poly.pdbx_strand_id
1 'polypeptide(L)'
;MAGLGMAGIGVAGKSSIMPALAQDRPLTPTFYQWIQDLHPGIPKVNEKFPDVNYQIAPVEGFGIERFVAEAKNKESTWDVYVGQTPFVEMSAMIKADVIEPWDNYIPKDVLDDMIPSIRAEGTIDGKLYGWPFLLDVIGNSWHSGITGKAGLADKAPETWDEHLANAKAIVDSKAAPFGAVFDDRGWRSLAPMTHSMNPDVYTAEGLFNFESEAAIEALKLMKKILRCRRRTCCSKAPPMVVSTAHRTKSHSPRSEWATTPSTSTRRCAWRNTGTIQKPCDSAHCPNLRMVLARLCSGPRVVHCSSTARTRKKPPNM
;
A
#
# COMPACT_ATOMS: atom_id res chain seq x y z
N MET A 1 4.30 67.65 -32.71
CA MET A 1 4.22 66.37 -31.97
C MET A 1 3.37 66.62 -30.73
N ALA A 2 2.19 66.01 -30.69
CA ALA A 2 1.28 65.92 -29.54
C ALA A 2 1.97 65.17 -28.38
N GLY A 3 1.57 65.29 -27.10
CA GLY A 3 0.42 65.97 -26.51
C GLY A 3 0.44 65.96 -24.98
N LEU A 4 -0.53 66.69 -24.42
CA LEU A 4 -1.06 66.64 -23.04
C LEU A 4 -1.51 65.19 -22.66
N GLY A 5 -1.69 64.78 -21.39
CA GLY A 5 -1.80 65.55 -20.15
C GLY A 5 -2.07 64.66 -18.91
N MET A 6 -2.28 65.33 -17.78
CA MET A 6 -2.56 64.78 -16.45
C MET A 6 -3.95 64.13 -16.31
N ALA A 7 -4.07 63.11 -15.45
CA ALA A 7 -4.95 63.06 -14.27
C ALA A 7 -5.26 61.61 -13.84
N GLY A 8 -5.28 61.35 -12.53
CA GLY A 8 -5.98 60.19 -11.97
C GLY A 8 -5.40 59.61 -10.68
N ILE A 9 -5.61 60.28 -9.55
CA ILE A 9 -5.56 59.64 -8.23
C ILE A 9 -6.77 58.70 -8.13
N GLY A 10 -6.51 57.41 -7.91
CA GLY A 10 -7.53 56.41 -7.59
C GLY A 10 -7.09 55.61 -6.38
N VAL A 11 -7.70 55.89 -5.22
CA VAL A 11 -7.60 55.07 -4.02
C VAL A 11 -8.27 53.72 -4.28
N ALA A 12 -7.54 52.62 -4.10
CA ALA A 12 -8.14 51.31 -3.88
C ALA A 12 -7.24 50.49 -2.96
N GLY A 13 -7.46 50.64 -1.65
CA GLY A 13 -7.12 49.58 -0.71
C GLY A 13 -7.99 48.37 -1.02
N LYS A 14 -7.37 47.27 -1.43
CA LYS A 14 -7.91 45.92 -1.25
C LYS A 14 -6.72 45.02 -0.91
N SER A 15 -6.96 44.24 0.13
CA SER A 15 -6.07 43.29 0.77
C SER A 15 -5.12 42.60 -0.18
N SER A 16 -3.87 42.53 0.25
CA SER A 16 -2.80 41.70 -0.28
C SER A 16 -3.21 40.21 -0.26
N ILE A 17 -3.99 39.79 -1.25
CA ILE A 17 -4.00 38.41 -1.73
C ILE A 17 -3.03 38.43 -2.89
N MET A 18 -1.79 38.01 -2.65
CA MET A 18 -0.92 37.60 -3.74
C MET A 18 -1.64 36.40 -4.38
N PRO A 19 -2.04 36.45 -5.66
CA PRO A 19 -2.41 35.24 -6.34
C PRO A 19 -1.15 34.37 -6.34
N ALA A 20 -1.26 33.14 -5.84
CA ALA A 20 -0.35 32.08 -6.24
C ALA A 20 -0.24 32.20 -7.77
N LEU A 21 0.98 32.37 -8.26
CA LEU A 21 1.31 32.71 -9.65
C LEU A 21 0.34 32.01 -10.59
N ALA A 22 -0.61 32.76 -11.16
CA ALA A 22 -1.43 32.29 -12.26
C ALA A 22 -0.44 32.04 -13.40
N GLN A 23 0.02 30.80 -13.50
CA GLN A 23 0.75 30.34 -14.67
C GLN A 23 -0.19 30.57 -15.86
N ASP A 24 0.33 31.00 -17.01
CA ASP A 24 -0.44 31.17 -18.25
C ASP A 24 -1.01 29.84 -18.82
N ARG A 25 -1.11 28.79 -17.98
CA ARG A 25 -1.58 27.45 -18.33
C ARG A 25 -2.94 27.15 -17.68
N PRO A 26 -3.79 26.34 -18.33
CA PRO A 26 -5.07 25.90 -17.77
C PRO A 26 -4.91 25.21 -16.40
N LEU A 27 -5.97 25.28 -15.58
CA LEU A 27 -6.04 24.52 -14.34
C LEU A 27 -5.96 23.03 -14.66
N THR A 28 -5.01 22.33 -14.06
CA THR A 28 -4.65 20.96 -14.41
C THR A 28 -4.91 20.05 -13.22
N PRO A 29 -6.16 19.57 -13.03
CA PRO A 29 -6.46 18.59 -12.02
C PRO A 29 -6.03 17.20 -12.49
N THR A 30 -5.41 16.44 -11.58
CA THR A 30 -4.79 15.15 -11.92
C THR A 30 -5.46 14.02 -11.16
N PHE A 31 -5.84 12.98 -11.91
CA PHE A 31 -6.58 11.84 -11.38
C PHE A 31 -5.82 10.54 -11.63
N TYR A 32 -5.88 9.62 -10.68
CA TYR A 32 -5.49 8.24 -10.98
C TYR A 32 -6.48 7.61 -11.97
N GLN A 33 -5.97 6.74 -12.86
CA GLN A 33 -6.80 6.03 -13.84
C GLN A 33 -8.00 5.32 -13.20
N TRP A 34 -7.78 4.64 -12.08
CA TRP A 34 -8.84 3.92 -11.36
C TRP A 34 -9.94 4.85 -10.83
N ILE A 35 -9.65 6.12 -10.53
CA ILE A 35 -10.67 7.09 -10.11
C ILE A 35 -11.59 7.41 -11.28
N GLN A 36 -11.01 7.66 -12.46
CA GLN A 36 -11.78 7.90 -13.68
C GLN A 36 -12.66 6.70 -14.03
N ASP A 37 -12.11 5.49 -13.92
CA ASP A 37 -12.83 4.26 -14.24
C ASP A 37 -14.06 4.06 -13.34
N LEU A 38 -13.97 4.44 -12.06
CA LEU A 38 -15.09 4.42 -11.11
C LEU A 38 -16.05 5.61 -11.28
N HIS A 39 -15.60 6.70 -11.90
CA HIS A 39 -16.38 7.94 -12.08
C HIS A 39 -16.34 8.39 -13.55
N PRO A 40 -16.96 7.63 -14.47
CA PRO A 40 -16.90 7.91 -15.91
C PRO A 40 -17.60 9.22 -16.32
N GLY A 41 -18.25 9.90 -15.38
CA GLY A 41 -18.81 11.24 -15.56
C GLY A 41 -17.77 12.38 -15.55
N ILE A 42 -16.57 12.16 -15.00
CA ILE A 42 -15.54 13.21 -14.87
C ILE A 42 -15.23 13.89 -16.21
N PRO A 43 -14.94 13.17 -17.32
CA PRO A 43 -14.67 13.80 -18.60
C PRO A 43 -15.80 14.73 -19.08
N LYS A 44 -17.06 14.30 -18.92
CA LYS A 44 -18.25 15.07 -19.31
C LYS A 44 -18.45 16.33 -18.47
N VAL A 45 -18.04 16.30 -17.20
CA VAL A 45 -18.09 17.49 -16.34
C VAL A 45 -17.00 18.47 -16.77
N ASN A 46 -15.79 17.98 -17.05
CA ASN A 46 -14.66 18.81 -17.47
C ASN A 46 -14.92 19.52 -18.81
N GLU A 47 -15.66 18.92 -19.73
CA GLU A 47 -16.10 19.56 -20.99
C GLU A 47 -16.86 20.89 -20.76
N LYS A 48 -17.45 21.09 -19.58
CA LYS A 48 -18.14 22.34 -19.21
C LYS A 48 -17.20 23.46 -18.79
N PHE A 49 -15.92 23.16 -18.58
CA PHE A 49 -14.89 24.08 -18.09
C PHE A 49 -13.76 24.17 -19.12
N PRO A 50 -13.84 25.09 -20.10
CA PRO A 50 -12.88 25.16 -21.21
C PRO A 50 -11.44 25.48 -20.76
N ASP A 51 -11.28 26.08 -19.58
CA ASP A 51 -9.98 26.45 -19.00
C ASP A 51 -9.41 25.36 -18.05
N VAL A 52 -9.95 24.13 -18.13
CA VAL A 52 -9.47 22.97 -17.37
C VAL A 52 -8.76 21.98 -18.30
N ASN A 53 -7.51 21.67 -18.00
CA ASN A 53 -6.72 20.63 -18.63
C ASN A 53 -6.63 19.41 -17.70
N TYR A 54 -7.67 18.59 -17.68
CA TYR A 54 -7.66 17.35 -16.91
C TYR A 54 -6.59 16.36 -17.38
N GLN A 55 -5.88 15.73 -16.44
CA GLN A 55 -4.82 14.77 -16.73
C GLN A 55 -4.98 13.46 -15.94
N ILE A 56 -4.56 12.36 -16.57
CA ILE A 56 -4.36 11.09 -15.88
C ILE A 56 -2.93 11.03 -15.33
N ALA A 57 -2.82 10.75 -14.03
CA ALA A 57 -1.56 10.51 -13.35
C ALA A 57 -0.80 9.34 -14.01
N PRO A 58 0.52 9.47 -14.25
CA PRO A 58 1.34 8.32 -14.65
C PRO A 58 1.29 7.23 -13.58
N VAL A 59 1.35 5.95 -13.99
CA VAL A 59 1.30 4.82 -13.04
C VAL A 59 2.65 4.64 -12.32
N GLU A 60 3.75 4.88 -13.03
CA GLU A 60 5.10 4.73 -12.50
C GLU A 60 5.62 6.05 -11.93
N GLY A 61 6.19 5.98 -10.71
CA GLY A 61 6.80 7.14 -10.06
C GLY A 61 5.81 8.23 -9.62
N PHE A 62 4.51 7.94 -9.58
CA PHE A 62 3.48 8.85 -9.09
C PHE A 62 3.08 8.50 -7.67
N GLY A 63 3.72 9.18 -6.72
CA GLY A 63 3.42 9.14 -5.29
C GLY A 63 3.55 10.52 -4.68
N ILE A 64 3.23 10.63 -3.40
CA ILE A 64 3.37 11.88 -2.63
C ILE A 64 4.77 12.50 -2.78
N GLU A 65 5.81 11.68 -2.86
CA GLU A 65 7.20 12.14 -2.94
C GLU A 65 7.43 13.03 -4.16
N ARG A 66 6.83 12.66 -5.30
CA ARG A 66 6.91 13.43 -6.53
C ARG A 66 6.12 14.73 -6.41
N PHE A 67 4.89 14.68 -5.88
CA PHE A 67 4.07 15.87 -5.67
C PHE A 67 4.78 16.87 -4.76
N VAL A 68 5.30 16.41 -3.63
CA VAL A 68 6.05 17.23 -2.67
C VAL A 68 7.32 17.81 -3.31
N ALA A 69 8.07 17.01 -4.08
CA ALA A 69 9.30 17.48 -4.73
C ALA A 69 9.02 18.54 -5.80
N GLU A 70 8.10 18.29 -6.72
CA GLU A 70 7.74 19.23 -7.79
C GLU A 70 7.13 20.52 -7.22
N ALA A 71 6.25 20.41 -6.22
CA ALA A 71 5.64 21.58 -5.58
C ALA A 71 6.67 22.44 -4.83
N LYS A 72 7.62 21.83 -4.10
CA LYS A 72 8.71 22.56 -3.43
C LYS A 72 9.63 23.28 -4.42
N ASN A 73 9.87 22.68 -5.58
CA ASN A 73 10.65 23.31 -6.65
C ASN A 73 9.86 24.35 -7.44
N LYS A 74 8.54 24.48 -7.20
CA LYS A 74 7.62 25.30 -8.00
C LYS A 74 7.58 24.89 -9.48
N GLU A 75 7.72 23.60 -9.72
CA GLU A 75 7.77 22.96 -11.05
C GLU A 75 6.57 22.00 -11.25
N SER A 76 5.62 21.97 -10.32
CA SER A 76 4.44 21.10 -10.42
C SER A 76 3.68 21.36 -11.72
N THR A 77 3.52 20.29 -12.49
CA THR A 77 2.69 20.30 -13.70
C THR A 77 1.20 20.12 -13.39
N TRP A 78 0.87 19.92 -12.10
CA TRP A 78 -0.49 19.67 -11.62
C TRP A 78 -0.88 20.67 -10.53
N ASP A 79 -2.14 21.08 -10.53
CA ASP A 79 -2.66 22.08 -9.61
C ASP A 79 -3.56 21.46 -8.53
N VAL A 80 -4.12 20.28 -8.80
CA VAL A 80 -5.00 19.56 -7.86
C VAL A 80 -4.53 18.12 -7.70
N TYR A 81 -4.29 17.73 -6.45
CA TYR A 81 -3.99 16.35 -6.09
C TYR A 81 -5.27 15.60 -5.71
N VAL A 82 -5.76 14.77 -6.63
CA VAL A 82 -6.95 13.93 -6.38
C VAL A 82 -6.52 12.54 -5.91
N GLY A 83 -7.09 12.10 -4.79
CA GLY A 83 -6.75 10.81 -4.18
C GLY A 83 -5.91 10.93 -2.90
N GLN A 84 -5.83 12.13 -2.32
CA GLN A 84 -5.22 12.32 -1.02
C GLN A 84 -5.90 11.44 0.04
N THR A 85 -5.12 10.71 0.83
CA THR A 85 -5.61 10.01 2.02
C THR A 85 -5.25 10.82 3.28
N PRO A 86 -6.22 11.53 3.90
CA PRO A 86 -5.92 12.54 4.93
C PRO A 86 -5.02 12.06 6.07
N PHE A 87 -5.33 10.89 6.64
CA PHE A 87 -4.58 10.30 7.76
C PHE A 87 -3.23 9.68 7.38
N VAL A 88 -2.91 9.54 6.09
CA VAL A 88 -1.60 9.04 5.64
C VAL A 88 -0.63 10.18 5.39
N GLU A 89 -1.10 11.26 4.77
CA GLU A 89 -0.17 12.13 4.04
C GLU A 89 -0.44 13.63 4.15
N MET A 90 -1.65 14.05 4.56
CA MET A 90 -2.05 15.46 4.63
C MET A 90 -1.16 16.27 5.57
N SER A 91 -0.88 15.76 6.77
CA SER A 91 0.00 16.43 7.72
C SER A 91 1.41 16.66 7.18
N ALA A 92 1.94 15.71 6.38
CA ALA A 92 3.27 15.85 5.77
C ALA A 92 3.27 16.89 4.65
N MET A 93 2.20 16.93 3.83
CA MET A 93 2.02 17.94 2.79
C MET A 93 1.87 19.36 3.37
N ILE A 94 1.11 19.53 4.45
CA ILE A 94 0.98 20.83 5.15
C ILE A 94 2.33 21.28 5.70
N LYS A 95 3.04 20.40 6.42
CA LYS A 95 4.38 20.72 6.96
C LYS A 95 5.40 21.05 5.87
N ALA A 96 5.23 20.48 4.68
CA ALA A 96 6.05 20.74 3.51
C ALA A 96 5.67 22.04 2.78
N ASP A 97 4.55 22.67 3.15
CA ASP A 97 3.98 23.87 2.51
C ASP A 97 3.69 23.66 1.01
N VAL A 98 3.12 22.51 0.66
CA VAL A 98 2.83 22.13 -0.75
C VAL A 98 1.34 22.00 -1.07
N ILE A 99 0.47 22.18 -0.08
CA ILE A 99 -0.99 22.26 -0.26
C ILE A 99 -1.53 23.44 0.52
N GLU A 100 -2.59 24.05 0.00
CA GLU A 100 -3.30 25.14 0.64
C GLU A 100 -4.69 24.70 1.12
N PRO A 101 -5.28 25.40 2.10
CA PRO A 101 -6.61 25.07 2.60
C PRO A 101 -7.72 25.48 1.62
N TRP A 102 -8.80 24.70 1.58
CA TRP A 102 -9.98 24.90 0.76
C TRP A 102 -10.92 26.02 1.26
N ASP A 103 -10.68 26.58 2.46
CA ASP A 103 -11.55 27.56 3.12
C ASP A 103 -11.99 28.75 2.24
N ASN A 104 -11.13 29.17 1.30
CA ASN A 104 -11.43 30.29 0.40
C ASN A 104 -12.19 29.89 -0.87
N TYR A 105 -12.25 28.59 -1.17
CA TYR A 105 -12.71 28.06 -2.45
C TYR A 105 -13.98 27.22 -2.32
N ILE A 106 -14.19 26.59 -1.16
CA ILE A 106 -15.30 25.67 -0.96
C ILE A 106 -16.63 26.42 -0.73
N PRO A 107 -17.68 26.13 -1.52
CA PRO A 107 -18.98 26.72 -1.30
C PRO A 107 -19.55 26.36 0.09
N LYS A 108 -20.25 27.32 0.71
CA LYS A 108 -20.81 27.14 2.06
C LYS A 108 -21.79 25.98 2.15
N ASP A 109 -22.65 25.83 1.14
CA ASP A 109 -23.62 24.74 1.04
C ASP A 109 -22.94 23.36 0.95
N VAL A 110 -21.84 23.26 0.19
CA VAL A 110 -21.01 22.03 0.16
C VAL A 110 -20.39 21.75 1.53
N LEU A 111 -19.88 22.78 2.20
CA LEU A 111 -19.26 22.66 3.53
C LEU A 111 -20.27 22.24 4.61
N ASP A 112 -21.50 22.76 4.54
CA ASP A 112 -22.59 22.47 5.48
C ASP A 112 -23.20 21.07 5.23
N ASP A 113 -23.10 20.53 4.01
CA ASP A 113 -23.56 19.17 3.65
C ASP A 113 -22.55 18.07 4.03
N MET A 114 -21.33 18.42 4.42
CA MET A 114 -20.32 17.42 4.80
C MET A 114 -20.70 16.65 6.06
N ILE A 115 -20.53 15.32 5.99
CA ILE A 115 -20.61 14.46 7.17
C ILE A 115 -19.58 14.96 8.22
N PRO A 116 -19.99 15.23 9.48
CA PRO A 116 -19.12 15.87 10.47
C PRO A 116 -17.79 15.16 10.72
N SER A 117 -17.79 13.83 10.75
CA SER A 117 -16.56 13.04 10.93
C SER A 117 -15.58 13.20 9.76
N ILE A 118 -16.09 13.33 8.54
CA ILE A 118 -15.27 13.49 7.33
C ILE A 118 -14.70 14.91 7.26
N ARG A 119 -15.51 15.91 7.62
CA ARG A 119 -15.02 17.29 7.75
C ARG A 119 -13.92 17.38 8.81
N ALA A 120 -14.08 16.71 9.94
CA ALA A 120 -13.07 16.67 10.99
C ALA A 120 -11.77 16.01 10.51
N GLU A 121 -11.86 14.88 9.80
CA GLU A 121 -10.70 14.18 9.23
C GLU A 121 -9.93 15.04 8.21
N GLY A 122 -10.64 15.84 7.41
CA GLY A 122 -10.03 16.76 6.44
C GLY A 122 -9.52 18.08 7.03
N THR A 123 -9.66 18.30 8.34
CA THR A 123 -9.35 19.59 9.00
C THR A 123 -8.14 19.48 9.92
N ILE A 124 -7.17 20.39 9.78
CA ILE A 124 -6.04 20.54 10.71
C ILE A 124 -5.93 22.01 11.10
N ASP A 125 -5.76 22.28 12.40
CA ASP A 125 -5.63 23.64 12.97
C ASP A 125 -6.76 24.60 12.53
N GLY A 126 -7.97 24.06 12.43
CA GLY A 126 -9.18 24.82 12.05
C GLY A 126 -9.31 25.12 10.56
N LYS A 127 -8.43 24.59 9.71
CA LYS A 127 -8.44 24.78 8.25
C LYS A 127 -8.73 23.48 7.53
N LEU A 128 -9.57 23.52 6.50
CA LEU A 128 -9.97 22.34 5.73
C LEU A 128 -8.99 22.13 4.58
N TYR A 129 -8.23 21.03 4.62
CA TYR A 129 -7.25 20.68 3.58
C TYR A 129 -7.73 19.54 2.66
N GLY A 130 -8.72 18.75 3.10
CA GLY A 130 -9.34 17.70 2.29
C GLY A 130 -10.68 18.13 1.71
N TRP A 131 -10.86 18.00 0.39
CA TRP A 131 -12.18 18.02 -0.25
C TRP A 131 -12.65 16.57 -0.45
N PRO A 132 -13.68 16.09 0.27
CA PRO A 132 -14.17 14.73 0.13
C PRO A 132 -14.74 14.47 -1.27
N PHE A 133 -14.05 13.65 -2.05
CA PHE A 133 -14.50 13.19 -3.37
C PHE A 133 -15.01 11.75 -3.34
N LEU A 134 -14.37 10.92 -2.53
CA LEU A 134 -14.70 9.50 -2.35
C LEU A 134 -14.66 9.20 -0.85
N LEU A 135 -15.68 8.47 -0.39
CA LEU A 135 -15.77 8.01 0.98
C LEU A 135 -15.59 6.49 1.02
N ASP A 136 -14.53 6.04 1.67
CA ASP A 136 -14.29 4.64 1.95
C ASP A 136 -14.64 4.32 3.41
N VAL A 137 -15.29 3.18 3.61
CA VAL A 137 -15.48 2.57 4.93
C VAL A 137 -14.87 1.19 4.95
N ILE A 138 -14.16 0.85 6.03
CA ILE A 138 -13.60 -0.50 6.18
C ILE A 138 -14.71 -1.44 6.65
N GLY A 139 -14.96 -2.49 5.87
CA GLY A 139 -15.99 -3.49 6.16
C GLY A 139 -15.50 -4.92 5.91
N ASN A 140 -16.28 -5.88 6.40
CA ASN A 140 -16.09 -7.29 6.10
C ASN A 140 -17.03 -7.71 4.97
N SER A 141 -16.47 -8.12 3.85
CA SER A 141 -17.22 -8.55 2.65
C SER A 141 -17.02 -10.04 2.42
N TRP A 142 -18.09 -10.73 2.00
CA TRP A 142 -18.02 -12.16 1.66
C TRP A 142 -18.64 -12.43 0.30
N HIS A 143 -18.16 -13.50 -0.34
CA HIS A 143 -18.72 -13.99 -1.59
C HIS A 143 -19.80 -15.03 -1.28
N SER A 144 -21.08 -14.68 -1.44
CA SER A 144 -22.23 -15.56 -1.12
C SER A 144 -22.16 -16.93 -1.81
N GLY A 145 -21.70 -16.97 -3.07
CA GLY A 145 -21.48 -18.24 -3.78
C GLY A 145 -20.39 -19.16 -3.20
N ILE A 146 -19.41 -18.61 -2.45
CA ILE A 146 -18.38 -19.41 -1.75
C ILE A 146 -18.90 -19.85 -0.39
N THR A 147 -19.50 -18.94 0.37
CA THR A 147 -20.07 -19.25 1.69
C THR A 147 -21.21 -20.27 1.57
N GLY A 148 -22.09 -20.14 0.59
CA GLY A 148 -23.16 -21.11 0.31
C GLY A 148 -22.64 -22.50 -0.07
N LYS A 149 -21.59 -22.60 -0.90
CA LYS A 149 -20.92 -23.89 -1.20
C LYS A 149 -20.29 -24.53 0.04
N ALA A 150 -19.88 -23.72 1.02
CA ALA A 150 -19.35 -24.17 2.29
C ALA A 150 -20.43 -24.51 3.33
N GLY A 151 -21.72 -24.32 3.00
CA GLY A 151 -22.83 -24.55 3.93
C GLY A 151 -22.98 -23.49 5.02
N LEU A 152 -22.40 -22.31 4.82
CA LEU A 152 -22.50 -21.19 5.76
C LEU A 152 -23.76 -20.35 5.48
N ALA A 153 -24.32 -19.77 6.54
CA ALA A 153 -25.41 -18.81 6.42
C ALA A 153 -24.96 -17.55 5.64
N ASP A 154 -25.87 -16.94 4.90
CA ASP A 154 -25.62 -15.66 4.21
C ASP A 154 -25.73 -14.49 5.20
N LYS A 155 -24.77 -14.44 6.12
CA LYS A 155 -24.72 -13.47 7.22
C LYS A 155 -23.28 -13.08 7.49
N ALA A 156 -23.06 -11.79 7.77
CA ALA A 156 -21.78 -11.32 8.29
C ALA A 156 -21.42 -12.00 9.63
N PRO A 157 -20.15 -12.37 9.87
CA PRO A 157 -19.73 -12.81 11.20
C PRO A 157 -19.81 -11.64 12.18
N GLU A 158 -20.29 -11.89 13.40
CA GLU A 158 -20.39 -10.87 14.46
C GLU A 158 -19.07 -10.71 15.22
N THR A 159 -18.24 -11.75 15.22
CA THR A 159 -16.95 -11.76 15.94
C THR A 159 -15.81 -12.25 15.05
N TRP A 160 -14.57 -11.93 15.44
CA TRP A 160 -13.39 -12.44 14.76
C TRP A 160 -13.24 -13.96 14.88
N ASP A 161 -13.74 -14.57 15.95
CA ASP A 161 -13.75 -16.03 16.10
C ASP A 161 -14.74 -16.68 15.13
N GLU A 162 -15.93 -16.12 14.96
CA GLU A 162 -16.87 -16.54 13.92
C GLU A 162 -16.29 -16.37 12.52
N HIS A 163 -15.63 -15.24 12.26
CA HIS A 163 -14.95 -14.99 10.99
C HIS A 163 -13.89 -16.07 10.69
N LEU A 164 -13.07 -16.44 11.69
CA LEU A 164 -12.06 -17.49 11.56
C LEU A 164 -12.69 -18.88 11.38
N ALA A 165 -13.78 -19.18 12.07
CA ALA A 165 -14.53 -20.42 11.92
C ALA A 165 -15.12 -20.55 10.51
N ASN A 166 -15.74 -19.49 10.00
CA ASN A 166 -16.28 -19.41 8.64
C ASN A 166 -15.17 -19.59 7.60
N ALA A 167 -14.05 -18.89 7.76
CA ALA A 167 -12.88 -19.05 6.89
C ALA A 167 -12.37 -20.51 6.88
N LYS A 168 -12.34 -21.17 8.03
CA LYS A 168 -11.95 -22.58 8.12
C LYS A 168 -12.94 -23.50 7.41
N ALA A 169 -14.25 -23.30 7.60
CA ALA A 169 -15.28 -24.09 6.93
C ALA A 169 -15.21 -23.98 5.39
N ILE A 170 -14.90 -22.79 4.87
CA ILE A 170 -14.68 -22.57 3.43
C ILE A 170 -13.52 -23.42 2.89
N VAL A 171 -12.41 -23.49 3.63
CA VAL A 171 -11.24 -24.30 3.24
C VAL A 171 -11.53 -25.80 3.35
N ASP A 172 -12.18 -26.23 4.44
CA ASP A 172 -12.46 -27.65 4.72
C ASP A 172 -13.47 -28.24 3.73
N SER A 173 -14.50 -27.47 3.36
CA SER A 173 -15.48 -27.82 2.31
C SER A 173 -14.89 -27.83 0.90
N LYS A 174 -13.65 -27.30 0.74
CA LYS A 174 -12.98 -27.09 -0.56
C LYS A 174 -13.73 -26.10 -1.47
N ALA A 175 -14.61 -25.26 -0.92
CA ALA A 175 -15.30 -24.22 -1.66
C ALA A 175 -14.32 -23.18 -2.26
N ALA A 176 -13.22 -22.90 -1.55
CA ALA A 176 -12.12 -22.06 -2.04
C ALA A 176 -10.77 -22.47 -1.42
N PRO A 177 -9.63 -22.12 -2.06
CA PRO A 177 -8.29 -22.40 -1.51
C PRO A 177 -7.92 -21.49 -0.32
N PHE A 178 -8.58 -20.34 -0.17
CA PHE A 178 -8.39 -19.41 0.94
C PHE A 178 -9.75 -19.12 1.58
N GLY A 179 -9.81 -19.15 2.91
CA GLY A 179 -11.03 -18.90 3.67
C GLY A 179 -11.31 -17.41 3.91
N ALA A 180 -10.25 -16.62 4.05
CA ALA A 180 -10.30 -15.19 4.25
C ALA A 180 -8.97 -14.56 3.78
N VAL A 181 -9.03 -13.29 3.38
CA VAL A 181 -7.89 -12.47 2.93
C VAL A 181 -8.07 -11.03 3.43
N PHE A 182 -7.00 -10.24 3.40
CA PHE A 182 -7.01 -8.83 3.78
C PHE A 182 -6.01 -8.04 2.90
N ASP A 183 -6.17 -6.72 2.82
CA ASP A 183 -5.24 -5.81 2.12
C ASP A 183 -3.92 -5.70 2.90
N ASP A 184 -2.78 -5.67 2.23
CA ASP A 184 -1.47 -5.68 2.87
C ASP A 184 -1.04 -4.34 3.47
N ARG A 185 -1.76 -3.25 3.18
CA ARG A 185 -1.50 -1.93 3.76
C ARG A 185 -1.96 -1.87 5.22
N GLY A 186 -1.05 -1.45 6.10
CA GLY A 186 -1.32 -1.36 7.54
C GLY A 186 -2.56 -0.53 7.88
N TRP A 187 -2.76 0.60 7.20
CA TRP A 187 -3.91 1.47 7.43
C TRP A 187 -5.25 0.91 6.90
N ARG A 188 -5.23 -0.05 5.96
CA ARG A 188 -6.45 -0.70 5.42
C ARG A 188 -6.86 -1.95 6.19
N SER A 189 -5.93 -2.61 6.88
CA SER A 189 -6.19 -3.87 7.57
C SER A 189 -5.79 -3.84 9.04
N LEU A 190 -4.51 -3.58 9.35
CA LEU A 190 -4.02 -3.62 10.73
C LEU A 190 -4.72 -2.59 11.62
N ALA A 191 -4.75 -1.32 11.20
CA ALA A 191 -5.39 -0.25 11.96
C ALA A 191 -6.89 -0.51 12.23
N PRO A 192 -7.74 -0.80 11.22
CA PRO A 192 -9.16 -1.07 11.48
C PRO A 192 -9.41 -2.35 12.29
N MET A 193 -8.63 -3.42 12.08
CA MET A 193 -8.71 -4.60 12.95
C MET A 193 -8.35 -4.27 14.39
N THR A 194 -7.35 -3.41 14.59
CA THR A 194 -6.96 -2.92 15.92
C THR A 194 -8.06 -2.06 16.55
N HIS A 195 -8.64 -1.12 15.80
CA HIS A 195 -9.73 -0.26 16.28
C HIS A 195 -10.99 -1.04 16.65
N SER A 196 -11.25 -2.18 16.00
CA SER A 196 -12.35 -3.08 16.38
C SER A 196 -12.18 -3.70 17.77
N MET A 197 -10.95 -3.70 18.30
CA MET A 197 -10.61 -4.20 19.63
C MET A 197 -10.46 -3.06 20.64
N ASN A 198 -9.74 -2.00 20.26
CA ASN A 198 -9.62 -0.76 21.02
C ASN A 198 -9.23 0.39 20.07
N PRO A 199 -9.99 1.50 20.02
CA PRO A 199 -9.63 2.68 19.22
C PRO A 199 -8.51 3.54 19.86
N ASP A 200 -8.24 3.40 21.16
CA ASP A 200 -7.19 4.15 21.87
C ASP A 200 -5.82 3.47 21.71
N VAL A 201 -5.27 3.56 20.51
CA VAL A 201 -4.04 2.86 20.09
C VAL A 201 -3.03 3.78 19.43
N TYR A 202 -3.05 5.06 19.80
CA TYR A 202 -2.13 6.07 19.29
C TYR A 202 -1.24 6.60 20.42
N THR A 203 0.02 6.92 20.09
CA THR A 203 0.93 7.58 21.03
C THR A 203 0.51 9.04 21.25
N ALA A 204 1.11 9.71 22.23
CA ALA A 204 0.86 11.13 22.48
C ALA A 204 1.19 12.02 21.27
N GLU A 205 2.11 11.56 20.41
CA GLU A 205 2.50 12.21 19.15
C GLU A 205 1.54 11.91 17.99
N GLY A 206 0.49 11.11 18.23
CA GLY A 206 -0.49 10.72 17.20
C GLY A 206 -0.02 9.59 16.28
N LEU A 207 1.03 8.86 16.65
CA LEU A 207 1.53 7.71 15.86
C LEU A 207 0.81 6.43 16.25
N PHE A 208 0.56 5.53 15.29
CA PHE A 208 -0.03 4.22 15.58
C PHE A 208 0.89 3.40 16.50
N ASN A 209 0.37 2.99 17.66
CA ASN A 209 1.12 2.26 18.67
C ASN A 209 1.11 0.75 18.39
N PHE A 210 2.14 0.29 17.69
CA PHE A 210 2.36 -1.14 17.38
C PHE A 210 2.60 -2.02 18.61
N GLU A 211 2.91 -1.43 19.77
CA GLU A 211 3.17 -2.14 21.03
C GLU A 211 1.91 -2.26 21.90
N SER A 212 0.81 -1.63 21.50
CA SER A 212 -0.46 -1.77 22.21
C SER A 212 -0.97 -3.21 22.19
N GLU A 213 -1.66 -3.63 23.26
CA GLU A 213 -2.23 -4.97 23.35
C GLU A 213 -3.16 -5.26 22.16
N ALA A 214 -4.00 -4.30 21.78
CA ALA A 214 -4.89 -4.41 20.64
C ALA A 214 -4.13 -4.58 19.31
N ALA A 215 -3.03 -3.84 19.07
CA ALA A 215 -2.23 -4.01 17.86
C ALA A 215 -1.57 -5.40 17.80
N ILE A 216 -1.09 -5.89 18.94
CA ILE A 216 -0.51 -7.25 19.05
C ILE A 216 -1.59 -8.31 18.77
N GLU A 217 -2.79 -8.17 19.31
CA GLU A 217 -3.91 -9.09 19.05
C GLU A 217 -4.38 -9.02 17.59
N ALA A 218 -4.44 -7.84 16.98
CA ALA A 218 -4.73 -7.69 15.55
C ALA A 218 -3.68 -8.38 14.68
N LEU A 219 -2.38 -8.25 14.99
CA LEU A 219 -1.31 -8.97 14.29
C LEU A 219 -1.43 -10.50 14.45
N LYS A 220 -1.80 -10.98 15.64
CA LYS A 220 -2.09 -12.41 15.87
C LYS A 220 -3.29 -12.87 15.05
N LEU A 221 -4.36 -12.07 14.97
CA LEU A 221 -5.52 -12.32 14.13
C LEU A 221 -5.14 -12.40 12.65
N MET A 222 -4.43 -11.41 12.12
CA MET A 222 -3.94 -11.41 10.73
C MET A 222 -3.12 -12.66 10.43
N LYS A 223 -2.25 -13.08 11.36
CA LYS A 223 -1.49 -14.34 11.24
C LYS A 223 -2.39 -15.58 11.22
N LYS A 224 -3.48 -15.61 11.99
CA LYS A 224 -4.48 -16.68 11.95
C LYS A 224 -5.19 -16.71 10.59
N ILE A 225 -5.61 -15.55 10.06
CA ILE A 225 -6.23 -15.42 8.73
C ILE A 225 -5.31 -15.98 7.63
N LEU A 226 -4.02 -15.59 7.61
CA LEU A 226 -3.05 -16.11 6.62
C LEU A 226 -2.84 -17.63 6.68
N ARG A 227 -3.17 -18.26 7.82
CA ARG A 227 -3.12 -19.72 8.00
C ARG A 227 -4.40 -20.42 7.53
N CYS A 228 -5.51 -19.70 7.35
CA CYS A 228 -6.77 -20.20 6.78
C CYS A 228 -6.66 -20.37 5.25
N ARG A 229 -5.74 -21.24 4.84
CA ARG A 229 -5.52 -21.63 3.45
C ARG A 229 -5.41 -23.13 3.34
N ARG A 230 -5.83 -23.67 2.19
CA ARG A 230 -5.64 -25.08 1.87
C ARG A 230 -4.15 -25.38 1.93
N ARG A 231 -3.75 -26.30 2.81
CA ARG A 231 -2.42 -26.88 2.75
C ARG A 231 -2.38 -27.73 1.50
N THR A 232 -1.82 -27.20 0.42
CA THR A 232 -1.42 -28.06 -0.69
C THR A 232 -0.43 -29.07 -0.13
N CYS A 233 -0.60 -30.34 -0.49
CA CYS A 233 0.40 -31.37 -0.30
C CYS A 233 1.65 -30.99 -1.12
N CYS A 234 2.40 -29.97 -0.71
CA CYS A 234 3.81 -29.94 -1.02
C CYS A 234 4.44 -30.97 -0.10
N SER A 235 4.64 -32.15 -0.70
CA SER A 235 5.61 -33.17 -0.33
C SER A 235 6.69 -32.65 0.62
N LYS A 236 6.97 -33.43 1.67
CA LYS A 236 8.23 -33.38 2.41
C LYS A 236 9.36 -32.99 1.46
N ALA A 237 9.87 -31.76 1.57
CA ALA A 237 11.13 -31.45 0.93
C ALA A 237 12.15 -32.40 1.58
N PRO A 238 12.85 -33.26 0.83
CA PRO A 238 13.95 -34.01 1.42
C PRO A 238 14.96 -33.00 1.99
N PRO A 239 15.60 -33.30 3.12
CA PRO A 239 16.58 -32.39 3.71
C PRO A 239 17.62 -32.03 2.64
N MET A 240 17.89 -30.73 2.50
CA MET A 240 18.99 -30.23 1.67
C MET A 240 20.29 -30.88 2.16
N VAL A 241 20.74 -31.92 1.47
CA VAL A 241 22.11 -32.40 1.59
C VAL A 241 22.97 -31.34 0.92
N VAL A 242 23.64 -30.53 1.73
CA VAL A 242 24.69 -29.62 1.24
C VAL A 242 25.85 -30.51 0.80
N SER A 243 25.88 -30.85 -0.48
CA SER A 243 27.04 -31.51 -1.09
C SER A 243 28.11 -30.44 -1.33
N THR A 244 29.14 -30.41 -0.48
CA THR A 244 30.38 -29.67 -0.74
C THR A 244 31.17 -30.40 -1.82
N ALA A 245 30.85 -30.15 -3.10
CA ALA A 245 31.67 -30.61 -4.20
C ALA A 245 32.86 -29.66 -4.40
N HIS A 246 34.06 -30.13 -4.02
CA HIS A 246 35.32 -29.50 -4.38
C HIS A 246 35.51 -29.52 -5.90
N ARG A 247 35.84 -28.35 -6.44
CA ARG A 247 36.09 -28.10 -7.86
C ARG A 247 37.49 -28.60 -8.22
N THR A 248 37.60 -29.73 -8.90
CA THR A 248 38.83 -30.12 -9.62
C THR A 248 38.59 -30.06 -11.12
N LYS A 249 39.50 -29.36 -11.82
CA LYS A 249 39.51 -29.18 -13.27
C LYS A 249 40.04 -30.44 -13.96
N SER A 250 39.39 -30.89 -15.04
CA SER A 250 40.10 -31.56 -16.14
C SER A 250 39.28 -31.61 -17.45
N HIS A 251 39.82 -30.91 -18.46
CA HIS A 251 39.81 -31.12 -19.92
C HIS A 251 38.82 -32.09 -20.59
N SER A 252 38.18 -31.60 -21.66
CA SER A 252 37.45 -32.39 -22.66
C SER A 252 38.40 -33.22 -23.54
N PRO A 253 37.88 -34.22 -24.28
CA PRO A 253 37.71 -33.98 -25.72
C PRO A 253 36.39 -34.51 -26.34
N ARG A 254 36.10 -33.94 -27.52
CA ARG A 254 35.12 -34.34 -28.55
C ARG A 254 35.33 -35.79 -29.02
N SER A 255 34.26 -36.50 -29.40
CA SER A 255 33.84 -36.71 -30.81
C SER A 255 32.68 -37.73 -30.96
N GLU A 256 31.96 -37.57 -32.08
CA GLU A 256 31.36 -38.62 -32.93
C GLU A 256 29.96 -39.25 -32.67
N TRP A 257 29.02 -38.79 -33.51
CA TRP A 257 28.22 -39.53 -34.51
C TRP A 257 27.58 -40.90 -34.16
N ALA A 258 26.23 -40.86 -34.15
CA ALA A 258 25.28 -41.73 -34.84
C ALA A 258 25.25 -43.25 -34.57
N THR A 259 24.09 -43.75 -34.08
CA THR A 259 23.21 -44.72 -34.79
C THR A 259 21.93 -45.02 -33.98
N THR A 260 20.79 -44.92 -34.65
CA THR A 260 19.40 -45.31 -34.28
C THR A 260 19.20 -46.85 -34.27
N PRO A 261 17.99 -47.41 -34.00
CA PRO A 261 16.91 -47.04 -33.05
C PRO A 261 16.34 -48.27 -32.28
N SER A 262 15.57 -48.07 -31.21
CA SER A 262 14.54 -49.05 -30.80
C SER A 262 13.60 -48.51 -29.70
N THR A 263 12.30 -48.53 -30.04
CA THR A 263 11.10 -48.74 -29.20
C THR A 263 10.66 -47.73 -28.11
N SER A 264 9.60 -46.99 -28.50
CA SER A 264 8.33 -46.78 -27.81
C SER A 264 8.32 -46.34 -26.33
N THR A 265 7.99 -45.07 -26.10
CA THR A 265 6.74 -44.69 -25.40
C THR A 265 6.49 -43.18 -25.54
N ARG A 266 5.22 -42.83 -25.76
CA ARG A 266 4.74 -41.48 -26.13
C ARG A 266 5.02 -40.49 -25.00
N ARG A 267 5.80 -39.44 -25.29
CA ARG A 267 5.90 -38.23 -24.44
C ARG A 267 4.78 -37.27 -24.83
N CYS A 268 4.06 -36.77 -23.82
CA CYS A 268 3.29 -35.53 -23.94
C CYS A 268 4.27 -34.38 -24.21
N ALA A 269 4.15 -33.77 -25.39
CA ALA A 269 4.89 -32.58 -25.77
C ALA A 269 4.19 -31.34 -25.20
N TRP A 270 4.89 -30.59 -24.34
CA TRP A 270 4.63 -29.17 -24.14
C TRP A 270 5.37 -28.42 -25.24
N ARG A 271 4.62 -27.83 -26.16
CA ARG A 271 5.14 -27.02 -27.26
C ARG A 271 5.34 -25.59 -26.74
N ASN A 272 6.59 -25.17 -26.72
CA ASN A 272 7.03 -23.81 -26.42
C ASN A 272 7.16 -23.06 -27.74
N THR A 273 6.47 -21.94 -27.91
CA THR A 273 6.62 -21.04 -29.07
C THR A 273 6.55 -19.60 -28.60
N GLY A 274 7.61 -18.83 -28.86
CA GLY A 274 7.55 -17.36 -28.83
C GLY A 274 8.69 -16.68 -28.08
N THR A 275 9.89 -16.74 -28.63
CA THR A 275 11.08 -15.93 -28.33
C THR A 275 10.83 -14.42 -28.42
N ILE A 276 11.27 -13.66 -27.42
CA ILE A 276 12.10 -12.46 -27.61
C ILE A 276 13.23 -12.51 -26.59
N GLN A 277 14.46 -12.49 -27.10
CA GLN A 277 15.70 -12.45 -26.34
C GLN A 277 16.45 -11.20 -26.77
N LYS A 278 16.80 -10.34 -25.80
CA LYS A 278 18.11 -9.67 -25.73
C LYS A 278 18.30 -9.00 -24.35
N PRO A 279 19.57 -8.79 -23.93
CA PRO A 279 19.97 -8.68 -22.53
C PRO A 279 20.09 -7.21 -22.08
N CYS A 280 19.97 -6.97 -20.78
CA CYS A 280 20.57 -5.80 -20.15
C CYS A 280 21.27 -6.24 -18.87
N ASP A 281 22.59 -6.19 -18.92
CA ASP A 281 23.46 -6.08 -17.77
C ASP A 281 23.16 -4.76 -17.04
N SER A 282 22.88 -4.83 -15.75
CA SER A 282 23.43 -3.88 -14.76
C SER A 282 23.12 -4.37 -13.36
N ALA A 283 24.20 -4.59 -12.62
CA ALA A 283 24.19 -4.76 -11.18
C ALA A 283 23.72 -3.45 -10.53
N HIS A 284 22.78 -3.52 -9.58
CA HIS A 284 22.79 -2.86 -8.25
C HIS A 284 21.41 -2.97 -7.59
N CYS A 285 21.27 -3.90 -6.63
CA CYS A 285 20.37 -3.78 -5.47
C CYS A 285 20.58 -4.96 -4.50
N PRO A 286 21.36 -4.80 -3.42
CA PRO A 286 21.28 -5.69 -2.26
C PRO A 286 20.53 -4.99 -1.14
N ASN A 287 19.32 -5.45 -0.78
CA ASN A 287 18.77 -5.42 0.59
C ASN A 287 17.30 -5.85 0.60
N LEU A 288 17.03 -7.17 0.54
CA LEU A 288 15.78 -7.73 1.09
C LEU A 288 15.83 -9.25 1.33
N ARG A 289 17.01 -9.81 1.61
CA ARG A 289 17.19 -11.26 1.85
C ARG A 289 17.71 -11.64 3.23
N MET A 290 17.91 -10.69 4.15
CA MET A 290 18.61 -10.96 5.42
C MET A 290 17.76 -10.88 6.70
N VAL A 291 16.43 -10.81 6.61
CA VAL A 291 15.56 -10.78 7.81
C VAL A 291 14.72 -12.05 8.00
N LEU A 292 14.56 -12.88 6.97
CA LEU A 292 13.75 -14.12 7.05
C LEU A 292 14.51 -15.40 7.42
N ALA A 293 15.85 -15.35 7.53
CA ALA A 293 16.66 -16.54 7.80
C ALA A 293 16.94 -16.83 9.30
N ARG A 294 16.54 -15.95 10.24
CA ARG A 294 16.88 -16.10 11.67
C ARG A 294 15.77 -16.60 12.60
N LEU A 295 14.58 -16.95 12.09
CA LEU A 295 13.46 -17.42 12.91
C LEU A 295 13.15 -18.94 12.80
N CYS A 296 14.01 -19.72 12.14
CA CYS A 296 13.83 -21.18 11.96
C CYS A 296 14.82 -22.05 12.76
N SER A 297 15.25 -21.62 13.95
CA SER A 297 15.99 -22.51 14.87
C SER A 297 15.43 -22.41 16.29
N GLY A 298 14.66 -23.43 16.68
CA GLY A 298 14.27 -23.68 18.07
C GLY A 298 15.42 -24.27 18.91
N PRO A 299 15.25 -24.36 20.24
CA PRO A 299 16.34 -24.45 21.20
C PRO A 299 16.99 -25.84 21.23
N ARG A 300 18.33 -25.88 21.29
CA ARG A 300 19.07 -27.08 21.68
C ARG A 300 19.14 -27.16 23.20
N VAL A 301 18.77 -28.32 23.71
CA VAL A 301 19.01 -28.78 25.08
C VAL A 301 20.52 -28.75 25.37
N VAL A 302 20.91 -28.05 26.43
CA VAL A 302 22.28 -28.08 26.95
C VAL A 302 22.26 -28.85 28.27
N HIS A 303 22.99 -29.96 28.32
CA HIS A 303 23.27 -30.69 29.55
C HIS A 303 24.18 -29.87 30.46
N CYS A 304 23.78 -29.81 31.73
CA CYS A 304 24.51 -29.18 32.81
C CYS A 304 25.63 -30.11 33.28
N SER A 305 26.88 -29.65 33.28
CA SER A 305 27.94 -30.23 34.11
C SER A 305 28.53 -29.12 34.98
N SER A 306 28.51 -29.38 36.28
CA SER A 306 28.95 -28.48 37.33
C SER A 306 30.48 -28.35 37.36
N THR A 307 30.98 -27.13 37.53
CA THR A 307 32.18 -26.91 38.34
C THR A 307 32.14 -25.51 38.94
N ALA A 308 32.16 -25.48 40.27
CA ALA A 308 32.11 -24.28 41.08
C ALA A 308 33.46 -23.52 41.03
N ARG A 309 33.40 -22.18 40.95
CA ARG A 309 34.40 -21.31 41.59
C ARG A 309 33.86 -19.89 41.86
N THR A 310 33.49 -19.71 43.13
CA THR A 310 33.54 -18.53 44.02
C THR A 310 33.59 -17.09 43.46
N ARG A 311 32.64 -16.31 44.00
CA ARG A 311 32.44 -14.85 43.97
C ARG A 311 33.70 -13.98 44.15
N LYS A 312 33.70 -12.81 43.49
CA LYS A 312 34.06 -11.51 44.08
C LYS A 312 33.30 -10.38 43.37
N LYS A 313 32.51 -9.62 44.15
CA LYS A 313 31.91 -8.31 43.78
C LYS A 313 32.90 -7.22 44.23
N PRO A 314 33.04 -6.10 43.51
CA PRO A 314 32.75 -4.80 44.13
C PRO A 314 32.27 -3.74 43.09
N PRO A 315 32.13 -2.44 43.42
CA PRO A 315 30.90 -1.85 43.94
C PRO A 315 30.37 -0.68 43.09
N ASN A 316 29.20 -0.19 43.50
CA ASN A 316 28.46 0.95 42.98
C ASN A 316 29.31 2.20 42.67
N MET A 317 28.98 2.85 41.55
CA MET A 317 28.51 4.24 41.48
C MET A 317 27.34 4.30 40.49
#